data_AF-A0A9D7D012-F1
#
_entry.id   AF-A0A9D7D012-F1
#
_cell.length_a   1.000
_cell.length_b   1.000
_cell.length_c   1.000
_cell.angle_alpha   90.00
_cell.angle_beta   90.00
_cell.angle_gamma   90.00
#
_symmetry.space_group_name_H-M   'P 1'
#
loop_
_entity.id
_entity.type
_entity.pdbx_description
1 polymer ?
#
loop_
_entity_poly.entity_id
_entity_poly.type
_entity_poly.pdbx_seq_one_letter_code
_entity_poly.pdbx_strand_id
1 'polypeptide(L)'
;MKAPIAPLTVSAAARVLEAGLAGDAAPRERPAPWLMWLIVTLQRQRVRQAWHHETVRQLRLDLSASEDDEYEDTGDVPALPGWTYEFHGSGCCLTAPDGEILDVDANDPDGAVIDPWFFATRAQSLSKREGPEKRVFEFVATRELLVWSLADLKASGILEPPKGHLFRLAAPIEALADRVAREDFGNEQVRARWGVALSDGDDTCAAAHREWLATLARRREGGVITALEALLPADDARLLWLAILDGPVDPTCGLALARLRRYPSSAVDGAVRAFLDRVDPNKHLPYPAHEALAYLFERDIDRPHILARLATFAAVEHVTGFGGNPFIGSYAVLALTHAPSLAMGLVRRALRSPVPLAVGEVAALLAAIDQPWCIREFEAAIKDATPAGAITLTEALRSSHSELARRRGVELDVAPEHDPTSLGFTFEEVLHNSIGDLFAGPLEKARPLADTLRERFPPGWDGT
;
A
#
# COMPACT_ATOMS: atom_id res chain seq x y z
N MET A 1 -8.15 36.49 8.73
CA MET A 1 -7.81 35.56 7.64
C MET A 1 -6.30 35.35 7.70
N LYS A 2 -5.82 34.19 8.18
CA LYS A 2 -4.37 33.92 8.30
C LYS A 2 -3.79 33.60 6.91
N ALA A 3 -2.53 33.95 6.67
CA ALA A 3 -1.89 33.78 5.36
C ALA A 3 -1.75 32.28 4.99
N PRO A 4 -1.93 31.91 3.70
CA PRO A 4 -1.73 30.54 3.25
C PRO A 4 -0.26 30.10 3.40
N ILE A 5 -0.01 28.79 3.49
CA ILE A 5 1.35 28.24 3.42
C ILE A 5 1.94 28.61 2.05
N ALA A 6 3.08 29.29 2.07
CA ALA A 6 3.76 29.68 0.84
C ALA A 6 4.44 28.45 0.20
N PRO A 7 4.52 28.39 -1.14
CA PRO A 7 5.35 27.38 -1.81
C PRO A 7 6.77 27.41 -1.24
N LEU A 8 7.30 26.24 -0.90
CA LEU A 8 8.65 26.13 -0.36
C LEU A 8 9.66 26.34 -1.50
N THR A 9 10.64 27.24 -1.30
CA THR A 9 11.75 27.46 -2.24
C THR A 9 13.07 27.23 -1.53
N VAL A 10 14.13 26.95 -2.29
CA VAL A 10 15.50 26.77 -1.73
C VAL A 10 15.93 27.96 -0.87
N SER A 11 15.72 29.19 -1.35
CA SER A 11 16.10 30.39 -0.59
C SER A 11 15.26 30.57 0.68
N ALA A 12 13.95 30.31 0.62
CA ALA A 12 13.08 30.37 1.79
C ALA A 12 13.47 29.32 2.84
N ALA A 13 13.70 28.08 2.42
CA ALA A 13 14.13 27.00 3.30
C ALA A 13 15.48 27.31 3.97
N ALA A 14 16.48 27.78 3.21
CA ALA A 14 17.79 28.15 3.75
C ALA A 14 17.68 29.24 4.84
N ARG A 15 16.90 30.30 4.60
CA ARG A 15 16.68 31.36 5.60
C ARG A 15 16.02 30.86 6.89
N VAL A 16 15.06 29.94 6.76
CA VAL A 16 14.39 29.34 7.92
C VAL A 16 15.37 28.50 8.73
N LEU A 17 16.22 27.71 8.07
CA LEU A 17 17.25 26.91 8.74
C LEU A 17 18.27 27.80 9.45
N GLU A 18 18.70 28.91 8.82
CA GLU A 18 19.58 29.88 9.46
C GLU A 18 18.94 30.53 10.68
N ALA A 19 17.66 30.88 10.63
CA ALA A 19 16.93 31.39 11.80
C ALA A 19 16.89 30.36 12.94
N GLY A 20 16.67 29.08 12.63
CA GLY A 20 16.71 27.98 13.61
C GLY A 20 18.08 27.81 14.28
N LEU A 21 19.16 28.01 13.52
CA LEU A 21 20.55 28.00 14.02
C LEU A 21 20.88 29.25 14.85
N ALA A 22 20.40 30.42 14.43
CA ALA A 22 20.65 31.70 15.11
C ALA A 22 19.80 31.87 16.38
N GLY A 23 18.64 31.21 16.43
CA GLY A 23 17.64 31.39 17.47
C GLY A 23 16.69 32.55 17.25
N ASP A 24 16.58 33.00 16.01
CA ASP A 24 15.70 34.07 15.62
C ASP A 24 14.29 33.56 15.29
N ALA A 25 13.31 34.47 15.32
CA ALA A 25 11.98 34.17 14.81
C ALA A 25 12.05 33.84 13.31
N ALA A 26 11.16 32.95 12.87
CA ALA A 26 11.03 32.62 11.46
C ALA A 26 10.87 33.88 10.59
N PRO A 27 11.41 33.91 9.36
CA PRO A 27 11.05 34.90 8.36
C PRO A 27 9.52 35.04 8.23
N ARG A 28 9.01 36.15 7.67
CA ARG A 28 7.55 36.34 7.47
C ARG A 28 6.88 35.19 6.69
N GLU A 29 7.66 34.43 5.94
CA GLU A 29 7.24 33.22 5.23
C GLU A 29 6.99 32.09 6.23
N ARG A 30 5.79 31.50 6.18
CA ARG A 30 5.42 30.33 6.97
C ARG A 30 5.61 29.07 6.11
N PRO A 31 6.76 28.37 6.20
CA PRO A 31 6.94 27.13 5.46
C PRO A 31 6.05 26.03 6.04
N ALA A 32 5.82 24.97 5.27
CA ALA A 32 5.18 23.76 5.76
C ALA A 32 6.08 23.08 6.82
N PRO A 33 5.69 23.03 8.11
CA PRO A 33 6.59 22.57 9.17
C PRO A 33 7.00 21.11 9.00
N TRP A 34 6.11 20.25 8.47
CA TRP A 34 6.42 18.85 8.17
C TRP A 34 7.52 18.68 7.11
N LEU A 35 7.53 19.53 6.09
CA LEU A 35 8.60 19.54 5.07
C LEU A 35 9.90 20.12 5.62
N MET A 36 9.84 21.13 6.47
CA MET A 36 11.05 21.71 7.08
C MET A 36 11.72 20.76 8.07
N TRP A 37 10.95 20.09 8.93
CA TRP A 37 11.50 19.06 9.80
C TRP A 37 12.11 17.91 8.99
N LEU A 38 11.48 17.53 7.87
CA LEU A 38 12.06 16.54 6.95
C LEU A 38 13.41 17.01 6.38
N ILE A 39 13.55 18.29 6.01
CA ILE A 39 14.83 18.85 5.56
C ILE A 39 15.90 18.77 6.67
N VAL A 40 15.55 19.10 7.91
CA VAL A 40 16.46 18.97 9.07
C VAL A 40 16.92 17.52 9.24
N THR A 41 15.99 16.55 9.14
CA THR A 41 16.32 15.13 9.21
C THR A 41 17.20 14.68 8.03
N LEU A 42 16.98 15.21 6.82
CA LEU A 42 17.83 14.92 5.65
C LEU A 42 19.24 15.51 5.80
N GLN A 43 19.39 16.69 6.41
CA GLN A 43 20.70 17.26 6.73
C GLN A 43 21.47 16.39 7.73
N ARG A 44 20.78 15.82 8.73
CA ARG A 44 21.35 14.84 9.65
C ARG A 44 21.69 13.53 8.93
N GLN A 45 20.83 13.06 8.02
CA GLN A 45 21.11 11.91 7.17
C GLN A 45 22.37 12.09 6.36
N ARG A 46 22.56 13.28 5.75
CA ARG A 46 23.74 13.59 4.93
C ARG A 46 25.05 13.41 5.71
N VAL A 47 25.10 13.95 6.94
CA VAL A 47 26.27 13.79 7.82
C VAL A 47 26.44 12.32 8.25
N ARG A 48 25.33 11.61 8.49
CA ARG A 48 25.34 10.19 8.84
C ARG A 48 25.84 9.31 7.70
N GLN A 49 25.49 9.62 6.45
CA GLN A 49 26.03 8.93 5.27
C GLN A 49 27.51 9.19 5.06
N ALA A 50 27.98 10.43 5.25
CA ALA A 50 29.42 10.72 5.20
C ALA A 50 30.20 9.86 6.21
N TRP A 51 29.68 9.74 7.44
CA TRP A 51 30.26 8.85 8.45
C TRP A 51 30.19 7.37 8.06
N HIS A 52 29.06 6.91 7.50
CA HIS A 52 28.90 5.53 7.02
C HIS A 52 29.94 5.20 5.95
N HIS A 53 30.10 6.05 4.93
CA HIS A 53 31.08 5.84 3.86
C HIS A 53 32.50 5.73 4.40
N GLU A 54 32.90 6.62 5.32
CA GLU A 54 34.23 6.54 5.93
C GLU A 54 34.40 5.24 6.75
N THR A 55 33.36 4.82 7.46
CA THR A 55 33.35 3.58 8.23
C THR A 55 33.48 2.36 7.32
N VAL A 56 32.71 2.30 6.23
CA VAL A 56 32.75 1.18 5.26
C VAL A 56 34.07 1.16 4.50
N ARG A 57 34.62 2.32 4.15
CA ARG A 57 35.96 2.43 3.53
C ARG A 57 37.02 1.83 4.44
N GLN A 58 36.98 2.15 5.73
CA GLN A 58 37.90 1.57 6.71
C GLN A 58 37.67 0.08 6.92
N LEU A 59 36.41 -0.35 6.98
CA LEU A 59 36.03 -1.76 7.12
C LEU A 59 36.58 -2.62 5.96
N ARG A 60 36.46 -2.14 4.71
CA ARG A 60 37.03 -2.84 3.54
C ARG A 60 38.56 -2.97 3.64
N LEU A 61 39.24 -1.93 4.12
CA LEU A 61 40.69 -1.96 4.35
C LEU A 61 41.07 -2.97 5.44
N ASP A 62 40.32 -3.03 6.53
CA ASP A 62 40.59 -3.90 7.67
C ASP A 62 40.33 -5.38 7.33
N LEU A 63 39.30 -5.66 6.53
CA LEU A 63 38.93 -7.02 6.11
C LEU A 63 39.74 -7.55 4.92
N SER A 64 40.50 -6.68 4.23
CA SER A 64 41.10 -7.01 2.93
C SER A 64 40.08 -7.52 1.89
N ALA A 65 38.81 -7.12 2.04
CA ALA A 65 37.74 -7.52 1.12
C ALA A 65 37.94 -6.82 -0.23
N SER A 66 37.87 -7.57 -1.33
CA SER A 66 37.96 -6.99 -2.67
C SER A 66 36.61 -6.43 -3.11
N GLU A 67 36.60 -5.42 -3.98
CA GLU A 67 35.34 -4.85 -4.51
C GLU A 67 34.59 -5.83 -5.44
N ASP A 68 35.25 -6.92 -5.85
CA ASP A 68 34.76 -7.92 -6.80
C ASP A 68 34.21 -9.19 -6.11
N ASP A 69 34.26 -9.27 -4.78
CA ASP A 69 33.70 -10.42 -4.04
C ASP A 69 32.16 -10.27 -3.98
N GLU A 70 31.46 -10.90 -4.93
CA GLU A 70 29.99 -10.96 -5.03
C GLU A 70 29.28 -11.68 -3.85
N TYR A 71 29.97 -11.93 -2.74
CA TYR A 71 29.42 -12.65 -1.60
C TYR A 71 28.80 -11.69 -0.58
N GLU A 72 27.59 -12.04 -0.13
CA GLU A 72 26.93 -11.43 1.04
C GLU A 72 27.77 -11.75 2.30
N ASP A 73 28.70 -10.85 2.64
CA ASP A 73 29.52 -10.95 3.85
C ASP A 73 28.88 -10.15 4.99
N THR A 74 28.88 -10.74 6.18
CA THR A 74 28.26 -10.17 7.38
C THR A 74 29.17 -10.32 8.58
N GLY A 75 29.20 -9.33 9.47
CA GLY A 75 30.04 -9.40 10.66
C GLY A 75 29.95 -8.20 11.58
N ASP A 76 30.80 -8.17 12.59
CA ASP A 76 30.93 -7.03 13.50
C ASP A 76 31.76 -5.91 12.86
N VAL A 77 31.37 -4.66 13.10
CA VAL A 77 32.17 -3.50 12.65
C VAL A 77 33.34 -3.27 13.63
N PRO A 78 34.60 -3.34 13.16
CA PRO A 78 35.76 -3.09 14.01
C PRO A 78 35.68 -1.72 14.69
N ALA A 79 36.09 -1.66 15.95
CA ALA A 79 36.10 -0.45 16.79
C ALA A 79 34.72 0.19 17.08
N LEU A 80 33.61 -0.41 16.65
CA LEU A 80 32.24 0.04 16.95
C LEU A 80 31.46 -1.08 17.66
N PRO A 81 31.61 -1.24 18.99
CA PRO A 81 30.98 -2.33 19.72
C PRO A 81 29.46 -2.42 19.50
N GLY A 82 29.01 -3.62 19.10
CA GLY A 82 27.61 -3.95 18.86
C GLY A 82 27.04 -3.45 17.53
N TRP A 83 27.85 -2.79 16.69
CA TRP A 83 27.50 -2.53 15.30
C TRP A 83 27.85 -3.74 14.44
N THR A 84 26.96 -4.07 13.51
CA THR A 84 27.19 -5.11 12.50
C THR A 84 27.13 -4.52 11.10
N TYR A 85 27.77 -5.18 10.14
CA TYR A 85 27.69 -4.87 8.73
C TYR A 85 27.13 -6.06 7.93
N GLU A 86 26.55 -5.74 6.78
CA GLU A 86 26.13 -6.68 5.74
C GLU A 86 26.44 -6.05 4.38
N PHE A 87 27.38 -6.63 3.64
CA PHE A 87 27.65 -6.24 2.25
C PHE A 87 26.61 -6.87 1.34
N HIS A 88 26.08 -6.07 0.41
CA HIS A 88 25.11 -6.55 -0.58
C HIS A 88 25.30 -5.78 -1.88
N GLY A 89 25.47 -6.50 -3.00
CA GLY A 89 25.77 -5.88 -4.29
C GLY A 89 26.90 -4.85 -4.20
N SER A 90 26.62 -3.59 -4.56
CA SER A 90 27.57 -2.48 -4.43
C SER A 90 27.48 -1.71 -3.11
N GLY A 91 26.59 -2.09 -2.18
CA GLY A 91 26.30 -1.36 -0.96
C GLY A 91 26.84 -2.03 0.30
N CYS A 92 26.61 -1.36 1.43
CA CYS A 92 26.84 -1.93 2.75
C CYS A 92 25.76 -1.40 3.70
N CYS A 93 25.09 -2.33 4.37
CA CYS A 93 24.15 -2.05 5.44
C CYS A 93 24.90 -2.08 6.78
N LEU A 94 24.82 -1.02 7.57
CA LEU A 94 25.30 -0.99 8.96
C LEU A 94 24.10 -1.03 9.90
N THR A 95 24.09 -1.97 10.85
CA THR A 95 23.05 -2.07 11.88
C THR A 95 23.64 -1.72 13.25
N ALA A 96 23.01 -0.78 13.93
CA ALA A 96 23.39 -0.32 15.26
C ALA A 96 22.87 -1.25 16.37
N PRO A 97 23.45 -1.19 17.59
CA PRO A 97 22.96 -1.98 18.74
C PRO A 97 21.49 -1.73 19.10
N ASP A 98 20.97 -0.55 18.81
CA ASP A 98 19.58 -0.17 19.07
C ASP A 98 18.64 -0.48 17.89
N GLY A 99 19.14 -1.11 16.83
CA GLY A 99 18.40 -1.48 15.64
C GLY A 99 18.34 -0.40 14.54
N GLU A 100 19.00 0.77 14.70
CA GLU A 100 19.14 1.71 13.58
C GLU A 100 19.83 1.01 12.39
N ILE A 101 19.21 1.07 11.22
CA ILE A 101 19.73 0.51 9.96
C ILE A 101 20.17 1.65 9.04
N LEU A 102 21.44 1.67 8.66
CA LEU A 102 22.06 2.61 7.74
C LEU A 102 22.53 1.89 6.49
N ASP A 103 21.76 2.02 5.41
CA ASP A 103 22.06 1.38 4.13
C ASP A 103 22.43 2.44 3.08
N VAL A 104 23.58 2.25 2.43
CA VAL A 104 24.11 3.18 1.43
C VAL A 104 24.89 2.41 0.36
N ASP A 105 24.65 2.77 -0.91
CA ASP A 105 25.39 2.25 -2.06
C ASP A 105 26.80 2.86 -2.15
N ALA A 106 27.82 2.05 -2.46
CA ALA A 106 29.21 2.54 -2.56
C ALA A 106 29.52 3.37 -3.82
N ASN A 107 28.56 3.51 -4.76
CA ASN A 107 28.75 4.26 -6.01
C ASN A 107 28.74 5.80 -5.84
N ASP A 108 28.79 6.30 -4.61
CA ASP A 108 28.82 7.72 -4.29
C ASP A 108 29.98 8.03 -3.32
N PRO A 109 31.16 8.43 -3.82
CA PRO A 109 32.37 8.53 -2.99
C PRO A 109 32.27 9.57 -1.87
N ASP A 110 31.36 10.55 -2.01
CA ASP A 110 31.18 11.64 -1.04
C ASP A 110 30.01 11.40 -0.07
N GLY A 111 29.24 10.32 -0.24
CA GLY A 111 28.02 10.04 0.51
C GLY A 111 26.95 11.14 0.45
N ALA A 112 26.94 11.91 -0.64
CA ALA A 112 26.03 13.01 -0.91
C ALA A 112 24.66 12.60 -1.48
N VAL A 113 24.58 11.41 -2.07
CA VAL A 113 23.42 10.86 -2.75
C VAL A 113 22.59 10.05 -1.76
N ILE A 114 21.33 10.41 -1.64
CA ILE A 114 20.36 9.74 -0.79
C ILE A 114 19.41 8.95 -1.67
N ASP A 115 19.28 7.66 -1.37
CA ASP A 115 18.17 6.84 -1.85
C ASP A 115 16.94 7.09 -0.95
N PRO A 116 15.77 7.48 -1.52
CA PRO A 116 14.54 7.69 -0.76
C PRO A 116 14.12 6.49 0.08
N TRP A 117 14.28 5.28 -0.44
CA TRP A 117 13.89 4.04 0.21
C TRP A 117 14.84 3.69 1.35
N PHE A 118 16.15 3.84 1.17
CA PHE A 118 17.12 3.61 2.26
C PHE A 118 16.95 4.63 3.39
N PHE A 119 16.74 5.91 3.05
CA PHE A 119 16.40 6.92 4.04
C PHE A 119 15.12 6.58 4.81
N ALA A 120 14.05 6.22 4.12
CA ALA A 120 12.79 5.88 4.75
C ALA A 120 12.90 4.61 5.61
N THR A 121 13.68 3.61 5.17
CA THR A 121 13.99 2.40 5.95
C THR A 121 14.74 2.75 7.24
N ARG A 122 15.81 3.55 7.17
CA ARG A 122 16.52 4.04 8.37
C ARG A 122 15.59 4.74 9.33
N ALA A 123 14.80 5.69 8.81
CA ALA A 123 13.91 6.48 9.64
C ALA A 123 12.90 5.60 10.40
N GLN A 124 12.46 4.49 9.78
CA GLN A 124 11.58 3.50 10.40
C GLN A 124 12.29 2.58 11.40
N SER A 125 13.55 2.20 11.15
CA SER A 125 14.30 1.26 11.99
C SER A 125 14.71 1.83 13.35
N LEU A 126 14.69 3.16 13.51
CA LEU A 126 14.91 3.83 14.80
C LEU A 126 13.94 3.32 15.88
N SER A 127 14.45 2.49 16.80
CA SER A 127 13.70 1.95 17.94
C SER A 127 13.24 3.03 18.90
N LYS A 128 14.07 4.08 19.10
CA LYS A 128 13.72 5.28 19.86
C LYS A 128 13.89 6.51 18.99
N ARG A 129 12.77 7.05 18.52
CA ARG A 129 12.76 8.32 17.77
C ARG A 129 12.86 9.49 18.75
N GLU A 130 13.83 10.36 18.53
CA GLU A 130 14.04 11.60 19.29
C GLU A 130 14.18 12.80 18.35
N GLY A 131 14.05 14.01 18.89
CA GLY A 131 14.37 15.25 18.16
C GLY A 131 13.63 15.40 16.82
N PRO A 132 14.34 15.79 15.74
CA PRO A 132 13.77 15.99 14.41
C PRO A 132 13.10 14.73 13.85
N GLU A 133 13.73 13.56 14.00
CA GLU A 133 13.22 12.29 13.50
C GLU A 133 11.88 11.95 14.16
N LYS A 134 11.74 12.13 15.48
CA LYS A 134 10.45 11.98 16.16
C LYS A 134 9.41 12.94 15.57
N ARG A 135 9.78 14.21 15.40
CA ARG A 135 8.83 15.23 14.97
C ARG A 135 8.38 15.03 13.52
N VAL A 136 9.28 14.61 12.64
CA VAL A 136 8.94 14.18 11.28
C VAL A 136 7.91 13.05 11.33
N PHE A 137 8.11 12.01 12.14
CA PHE A 137 7.15 10.90 12.22
C PHE A 137 5.79 11.28 12.82
N GLU A 138 5.71 12.31 13.64
CA GLU A 138 4.43 12.87 14.09
C GLU A 138 3.65 13.53 12.94
N PHE A 139 4.32 13.95 11.86
CA PHE A 139 3.68 14.46 10.64
C PHE A 139 3.54 13.41 9.54
N VAL A 140 4.56 12.59 9.32
CA VAL A 140 4.67 11.63 8.20
C VAL A 140 4.97 10.24 8.74
N ALA A 141 3.97 9.65 9.40
CA ALA A 141 4.10 8.44 10.22
C ALA A 141 4.48 7.14 9.48
N THR A 142 4.54 7.13 8.14
CA THR A 142 4.84 5.92 7.37
C THR A 142 5.91 6.15 6.31
N ARG A 143 6.51 5.04 5.86
CA ARG A 143 7.52 5.01 4.78
C ARG A 143 7.01 5.71 3.53
N GLU A 144 5.76 5.45 3.18
CA GLU A 144 5.15 5.95 1.96
C GLU A 144 4.92 7.46 2.03
N LEU A 145 4.42 7.97 3.18
CA LEU A 145 4.31 9.42 3.40
C LEU A 145 5.67 10.11 3.36
N LEU A 146 6.72 9.49 3.91
CA LEU A 146 8.09 9.99 3.80
C LEU A 146 8.50 10.08 2.33
N VAL A 147 8.36 9.01 1.56
CA VAL A 147 8.71 8.98 0.12
C VAL A 147 7.94 10.04 -0.68
N TRP A 148 6.65 10.25 -0.42
CA TRP A 148 5.91 11.32 -1.12
C TRP A 148 6.30 12.71 -0.66
N SER A 149 6.63 12.90 0.62
CA SER A 149 7.15 14.18 1.11
C SER A 149 8.48 14.53 0.45
N LEU A 150 9.33 13.53 0.19
CA LEU A 150 10.55 13.70 -0.61
C LEU A 150 10.23 14.10 -2.06
N ALA A 151 9.18 13.54 -2.67
CA ALA A 151 8.75 13.96 -3.99
C ALA A 151 8.28 15.43 -4.04
N ASP A 152 7.60 15.91 -3.00
CA ASP A 152 7.22 17.33 -2.86
C ASP A 152 8.44 18.24 -2.69
N LEU A 153 9.45 17.82 -1.91
CA LEU A 153 10.72 18.54 -1.78
C LEU A 153 11.49 18.58 -3.11
N LYS A 154 11.49 17.48 -3.87
CA LYS A 154 12.08 17.42 -5.23
C LYS A 154 11.36 18.35 -6.19
N ALA A 155 10.03 18.36 -6.19
CA ALA A 155 9.23 19.27 -7.01
C ALA A 155 9.46 20.76 -6.65
N SER A 156 9.86 21.02 -5.40
CA SER A 156 10.20 22.36 -4.89
C SER A 156 11.66 22.77 -5.16
N GLY A 157 12.46 21.90 -5.78
CA GLY A 157 13.89 22.13 -6.02
C GLY A 157 14.77 22.05 -4.78
N ILE A 158 14.24 21.61 -3.63
CA ILE A 158 15.02 21.38 -2.41
C ILE A 158 15.91 20.14 -2.55
N LEU A 159 15.43 19.15 -3.32
CA LEU A 159 16.17 17.94 -3.65
C LEU A 159 16.50 17.94 -5.15
N GLU A 160 17.78 17.82 -5.47
CA GLU A 160 18.30 17.81 -6.84
C GLU A 160 18.55 16.35 -7.28
N PRO A 161 18.02 15.90 -8.43
CA PRO A 161 18.23 14.53 -8.89
C PRO A 161 19.60 14.35 -9.59
N PRO A 162 20.56 13.60 -9.02
CA PRO A 162 21.78 13.25 -9.74
C PRO A 162 21.50 12.24 -10.86
N LYS A 163 20.65 11.23 -10.59
CA LYS A 163 20.22 10.19 -11.53
C LYS A 163 18.99 9.45 -11.00
N GLY A 164 18.01 9.15 -11.87
CA GLY A 164 16.87 8.29 -11.54
C GLY A 164 16.04 8.78 -10.34
N HIS A 165 15.81 7.88 -9.38
CA HIS A 165 15.03 8.13 -8.16
C HIS A 165 15.87 8.73 -7.01
N LEU A 166 17.19 8.70 -7.12
CA LEU A 166 18.13 9.25 -6.14
C LEU A 166 18.04 10.79 -6.08
N PHE A 167 18.54 11.37 -5.00
CA PHE A 167 18.61 12.83 -4.83
C PHE A 167 19.79 13.31 -3.97
N ARG A 168 20.11 14.60 -4.10
CA ARG A 168 21.01 15.36 -3.22
C ARG A 168 20.27 16.55 -2.64
N LEU A 169 20.74 17.09 -1.51
CA LEU A 169 20.24 18.36 -1.00
C LEU A 169 20.71 19.48 -1.94
N ALA A 170 19.85 20.47 -2.21
CA ALA A 170 20.28 21.66 -2.94
C ALA A 170 21.45 22.35 -2.22
N ALA A 171 22.44 22.85 -2.96
CA ALA A 171 23.71 23.31 -2.39
C ALA A 171 23.58 24.31 -1.21
N PRO A 172 22.68 25.32 -1.23
CA PRO A 172 22.49 26.22 -0.09
C PRO A 172 21.96 25.53 1.17
N ILE A 173 21.20 24.45 1.02
CA ILE A 173 20.68 23.64 2.12
C ILE A 173 21.76 22.69 2.63
N GLU A 174 22.48 22.03 1.73
CA GLU A 174 23.57 21.11 2.09
C GLU A 174 24.69 21.83 2.85
N ALA A 175 25.02 23.07 2.48
CA ALA A 175 26.04 23.89 3.16
C ALA A 175 25.78 24.12 4.66
N LEU A 176 24.54 23.92 5.12
CA LEU A 176 24.16 24.05 6.54
C LEU A 176 24.15 22.71 7.30
N ALA A 177 24.35 21.56 6.62
CA ALA A 177 24.12 20.24 7.18
C ALA A 177 24.95 19.94 8.43
N ASP A 178 26.26 20.24 8.40
CA ASP A 178 27.16 20.06 9.55
C ASP A 178 26.74 20.86 10.78
N ARG A 179 26.29 22.11 10.56
CA ARG A 179 25.85 22.98 11.66
C ARG A 179 24.57 22.45 12.28
N VAL A 180 23.62 22.02 11.45
CA VAL A 180 22.35 21.44 11.89
C VAL A 180 22.55 20.10 12.60
N ALA A 181 23.45 19.25 12.09
CA ALA A 181 23.72 17.95 12.71
C ALA A 181 24.36 18.05 14.10
N ARG A 182 25.09 19.15 14.38
CA ARG A 182 25.69 19.43 15.70
C ARG A 182 24.73 20.00 16.74
N GLU A 183 23.53 20.39 16.34
CA GLU A 183 22.51 20.85 17.29
C GLU A 183 22.08 19.73 18.23
N ASP A 184 22.05 20.03 19.53
CA ASP A 184 21.57 19.10 20.55
C ASP A 184 20.04 19.15 20.65
N PHE A 185 19.36 18.41 19.77
CA PHE A 185 17.91 18.26 19.83
C PHE A 185 17.42 17.44 21.04
N GLY A 186 18.32 16.90 21.87
CA GLY A 186 18.00 16.38 23.20
C GLY A 186 17.67 17.50 24.19
N ASN A 187 18.16 18.72 23.94
CA ASN A 187 17.86 19.91 24.73
C ASN A 187 16.49 20.52 24.37
N GLU A 188 15.67 20.78 25.40
CA GLU A 188 14.33 21.36 25.23
C GLU A 188 14.35 22.78 24.66
N GLN A 189 15.32 23.62 25.05
CA GLN A 189 15.44 24.99 24.55
C GLN A 189 15.79 25.00 23.05
N VAL A 190 16.67 24.09 22.61
CA VAL A 190 17.00 23.91 21.20
C VAL A 190 15.74 23.51 20.43
N ARG A 191 14.99 22.51 20.91
CA ARG A 191 13.72 22.09 20.28
C ARG A 191 12.69 23.22 20.20
N ALA A 192 12.50 23.98 21.28
CA ALA A 192 11.54 25.10 21.31
C ALA A 192 11.92 26.19 20.30
N ARG A 193 13.20 26.54 20.22
CA ARG A 193 13.74 27.52 19.28
C ARG A 193 13.54 27.08 17.83
N TRP A 194 13.86 25.82 17.52
CA TRP A 194 13.61 25.24 16.20
C TRP A 194 12.11 25.17 15.88
N GLY A 195 11.25 24.82 16.86
CA GLY A 195 9.80 24.85 16.67
C GLY A 195 9.28 26.22 16.25
N VAL A 196 9.76 27.29 16.89
CA VAL A 196 9.42 28.68 16.50
C VAL A 196 9.91 29.00 15.09
N ALA A 197 11.17 28.69 14.75
CA ALA A 197 11.74 28.96 13.44
C ALA A 197 10.99 28.20 12.32
N LEU A 198 10.57 26.96 12.58
CA LEU A 198 9.85 26.13 11.62
C LEU A 198 8.34 26.38 11.59
N SER A 199 7.82 27.34 12.35
CA SER A 199 6.38 27.60 12.51
C SER A 199 5.57 26.40 13.02
N ASP A 200 6.22 25.58 13.83
CA ASP A 200 5.66 24.37 14.40
C ASP A 200 4.91 24.65 15.72
N GLY A 201 3.64 24.24 15.81
CA GLY A 201 2.79 24.45 16.98
C GLY A 201 1.72 25.56 16.87
N ASP A 202 1.57 26.25 15.73
CA ASP A 202 0.39 27.10 15.46
C ASP A 202 -0.80 26.21 15.06
N ASP A 203 -2.03 26.50 15.53
CA ASP A 203 -3.25 25.81 15.11
C ASP A 203 -3.42 25.75 13.57
N THR A 204 -2.84 26.72 12.85
CA THR A 204 -2.81 26.69 11.38
C THR A 204 -1.98 25.56 10.80
N CYS A 205 -0.94 25.12 11.51
CA CYS A 205 -0.11 24.00 11.09
C CYS A 205 -0.95 22.73 10.98
N ALA A 206 -1.76 22.41 11.99
CA ALA A 206 -2.60 21.21 11.98
C ALA A 206 -3.63 21.25 10.83
N ALA A 207 -4.32 22.39 10.65
CA ALA A 207 -5.29 22.55 9.57
C ALA A 207 -4.65 22.42 8.17
N ALA A 208 -3.51 23.07 7.95
CA ALA A 208 -2.83 23.03 6.66
C ALA A 208 -2.15 21.66 6.41
N HIS A 209 -1.66 20.99 7.45
CA HIS A 209 -1.17 19.63 7.35
C HIS A 209 -2.28 18.67 6.92
N ARG A 210 -3.48 18.79 7.50
CA ARG A 210 -4.66 18.03 7.06
C ARG A 210 -5.03 18.31 5.61
N GLU A 211 -5.00 19.56 5.17
CA GLU A 211 -5.28 19.93 3.78
C GLU A 211 -4.23 19.36 2.81
N TRP A 212 -2.96 19.39 3.19
CA TRP A 212 -1.88 18.77 2.42
C TRP A 212 -2.04 17.25 2.32
N LEU A 213 -2.30 16.58 3.44
CA LEU A 213 -2.63 15.15 3.50
C LEU A 213 -3.84 14.81 2.62
N ALA A 214 -4.89 15.63 2.63
CA ALA A 214 -6.05 15.47 1.77
C ALA A 214 -5.74 15.66 0.28
N THR A 215 -4.77 16.51 -0.03
CA THR A 215 -4.29 16.74 -1.39
C THR A 215 -3.44 15.57 -1.87
N LEU A 216 -2.58 15.02 -1.00
CA LEU A 216 -1.80 13.83 -1.31
C LEU A 216 -2.70 12.63 -1.60
N ALA A 217 -3.71 12.40 -0.76
CA ALA A 217 -4.66 11.29 -0.93
C ALA A 217 -5.38 11.34 -2.27
N ARG A 218 -5.70 12.55 -2.76
CA ARG A 218 -6.35 12.76 -4.07
C ARG A 218 -5.41 12.62 -5.27
N ARG A 219 -4.09 12.71 -5.08
CA ARG A 219 -3.10 12.69 -6.17
C ARG A 219 -2.43 11.34 -6.34
N ARG A 220 -2.43 10.49 -5.31
CA ARG A 220 -1.55 9.32 -5.23
C ARG A 220 -2.32 8.08 -4.76
N GLU A 221 -1.98 6.96 -5.36
CA GLU A 221 -2.65 5.69 -5.16
C GLU A 221 -2.38 5.08 -3.77
N GLY A 222 -3.40 4.43 -3.20
CA GLY A 222 -3.27 3.31 -2.27
C GLY A 222 -2.71 3.61 -0.88
N GLY A 223 -1.40 3.75 -0.77
CA GLY A 223 -0.68 3.72 0.52
C GLY A 223 -0.98 4.92 1.42
N VAL A 224 -1.45 6.03 0.85
CA VAL A 224 -1.71 7.28 1.60
C VAL A 224 -2.79 7.02 2.64
N ILE A 225 -3.79 6.21 2.30
CA ILE A 225 -4.96 5.97 3.15
C ILE A 225 -4.58 5.33 4.48
N THR A 226 -3.76 4.28 4.47
CA THR A 226 -3.31 3.62 5.70
C THR A 226 -2.52 4.58 6.59
N ALA A 227 -1.68 5.41 5.97
CA ALA A 227 -0.86 6.35 6.70
C ALA A 227 -1.68 7.48 7.34
N LEU A 228 -2.73 7.93 6.67
CA LEU A 228 -3.66 8.94 7.18
C LEU A 228 -4.47 8.43 8.38
N GLU A 229 -4.85 7.16 8.41
CA GLU A 229 -5.54 6.58 9.58
C GLU A 229 -4.67 6.63 10.85
N ALA A 230 -3.34 6.53 10.71
CA ALA A 230 -2.42 6.61 11.84
C ALA A 230 -2.23 8.04 12.36
N LEU A 231 -2.48 9.04 11.51
CA LEU A 231 -2.19 10.46 11.80
C LEU A 231 -3.42 11.28 12.19
N LEU A 232 -4.60 10.91 11.68
CA LEU A 232 -5.80 11.70 11.84
C LEU A 232 -6.69 11.14 12.97
N PRO A 233 -7.28 12.00 13.81
CA PRO A 233 -8.42 11.61 14.63
C PRO A 233 -9.52 10.97 13.76
N ALA A 234 -10.28 10.03 14.34
CA ALA A 234 -11.28 9.25 13.61
C ALA A 234 -12.30 10.12 12.83
N ASP A 235 -12.74 11.24 13.40
CA ASP A 235 -13.64 12.18 12.73
C ASP A 235 -12.98 12.92 11.56
N ASP A 236 -11.73 13.34 11.71
CA ASP A 236 -10.96 14.00 10.64
C ASP A 236 -10.69 13.01 9.50
N ALA A 237 -10.34 11.76 9.82
CA ALA A 237 -10.18 10.69 8.83
C ALA A 237 -11.48 10.44 8.07
N ARG A 238 -12.63 10.39 8.76
CA ARG A 238 -13.95 10.23 8.14
C ARG A 238 -14.28 11.36 7.17
N LEU A 239 -14.04 12.63 7.56
CA LEU A 239 -14.25 13.77 6.67
C LEU A 239 -13.36 13.71 5.43
N LEU A 240 -12.12 13.25 5.59
CA LEU A 240 -11.21 13.04 4.48
C LEU A 240 -11.70 11.93 3.52
N TRP A 241 -12.18 10.81 4.04
CA TRP A 241 -12.74 9.74 3.21
C TRP A 241 -13.94 10.23 2.40
N LEU A 242 -14.82 11.02 3.01
CA LEU A 242 -15.95 11.65 2.29
C LEU A 242 -15.47 12.60 1.19
N ALA A 243 -14.45 13.43 1.47
CA ALA A 243 -13.88 14.33 0.47
C ALA A 243 -13.21 13.59 -0.70
N ILE A 244 -12.68 12.38 -0.48
CA ILE A 244 -12.18 11.50 -1.56
C ILE A 244 -13.32 11.04 -2.45
N LEU A 245 -14.46 10.62 -1.90
CA LEU A 245 -15.62 10.19 -2.69
C LEU A 245 -16.23 11.33 -3.53
N ASP A 246 -16.12 12.56 -3.06
CA ASP A 246 -16.54 13.74 -3.82
C ASP A 246 -15.58 14.07 -4.98
N GLY A 247 -14.33 13.60 -4.91
CA GLY A 247 -13.27 13.79 -5.93
C GLY A 247 -13.41 12.89 -7.16
N PRO A 248 -12.39 12.81 -8.03
CA PRO A 248 -12.38 11.91 -9.19
C PRO A 248 -12.59 10.44 -8.79
N VAL A 249 -13.22 9.64 -9.67
CA VAL A 249 -13.42 8.21 -9.42
C VAL A 249 -12.15 7.45 -9.80
N ASP A 250 -11.45 6.92 -8.79
CA ASP A 250 -10.20 6.18 -8.91
C ASP A 250 -10.12 5.03 -7.86
N PRO A 251 -9.08 4.18 -7.87
CA PRO A 251 -8.93 3.10 -6.87
C PRO A 251 -8.92 3.57 -5.42
N THR A 252 -8.48 4.80 -5.14
CA THR A 252 -8.43 5.38 -3.79
C THR A 252 -9.83 5.51 -3.19
N CYS A 253 -10.86 5.70 -4.03
CA CYS A 253 -12.25 5.70 -3.58
C CYS A 253 -12.68 4.35 -2.96
N GLY A 254 -12.25 3.22 -3.53
CA GLY A 254 -12.58 1.89 -2.99
C GLY A 254 -11.97 1.67 -1.60
N LEU A 255 -10.72 2.10 -1.40
CA LEU A 255 -10.07 2.04 -0.09
C LEU A 255 -10.75 2.96 0.93
N ALA A 256 -11.14 4.18 0.52
CA ALA A 256 -11.90 5.09 1.36
C ALA A 256 -13.25 4.49 1.78
N LEU A 257 -13.96 3.84 0.86
CA LEU A 257 -15.21 3.12 1.13
C LEU A 257 -15.03 1.99 2.15
N ALA A 258 -13.99 1.16 1.98
CA ALA A 258 -13.68 0.08 2.90
C ALA A 258 -13.44 0.61 4.33
N ARG A 259 -12.89 1.82 4.50
CA ARG A 259 -12.73 2.47 5.81
C ARG A 259 -14.02 3.10 6.32
N LEU A 260 -14.80 3.73 5.46
CA LEU A 260 -16.11 4.29 5.80
C LEU A 260 -17.09 3.24 6.32
N ARG A 261 -16.95 1.96 5.96
CA ARG A 261 -17.73 0.85 6.53
C ARG A 261 -17.67 0.76 8.06
N ARG A 262 -16.60 1.29 8.69
CA ARG A 262 -16.44 1.34 10.16
C ARG A 262 -17.25 2.47 10.83
N TYR A 263 -17.81 3.39 10.06
CA TYR A 263 -18.50 4.59 10.55
C TYR A 263 -20.00 4.54 10.18
N PRO A 264 -20.86 3.99 11.05
CA PRO A 264 -22.30 4.00 10.80
C PRO A 264 -22.85 5.42 10.99
N SER A 265 -23.21 6.11 9.90
CA SER A 265 -23.95 7.38 9.97
C SER A 265 -24.69 7.68 8.67
N SER A 266 -25.89 8.27 8.78
CA SER A 266 -26.75 8.62 7.63
C SER A 266 -26.10 9.61 6.65
N ALA A 267 -25.16 10.44 7.12
CA ALA A 267 -24.41 11.35 6.25
C ALA A 267 -23.47 10.60 5.30
N VAL A 268 -22.88 9.49 5.76
CA VAL A 268 -21.99 8.66 4.92
C VAL A 268 -22.80 7.92 3.87
N ASP A 269 -23.98 7.41 4.24
CA ASP A 269 -24.88 6.69 3.34
C ASP A 269 -25.21 7.50 2.08
N GLY A 270 -25.58 8.77 2.24
CA GLY A 270 -25.89 9.67 1.13
C GLY A 270 -24.68 9.92 0.21
N ALA A 271 -23.48 10.07 0.78
CA ALA A 271 -22.26 10.27 0.01
C ALA A 271 -21.86 9.02 -0.78
N VAL A 272 -21.94 7.82 -0.17
CA VAL A 272 -21.67 6.55 -0.86
C VAL A 272 -22.67 6.31 -1.99
N ARG A 273 -23.94 6.64 -1.76
CA ARG A 273 -25.00 6.55 -2.79
C ARG A 273 -24.69 7.47 -3.98
N ALA A 274 -24.38 8.74 -3.72
CA ALA A 274 -24.04 9.72 -4.75
C ALA A 274 -22.75 9.35 -5.50
N PHE A 275 -21.77 8.78 -4.80
CA PHE A 275 -20.56 8.24 -5.42
C PHE A 275 -20.90 7.12 -6.42
N LEU A 276 -21.68 6.11 -6.01
CA LEU A 276 -22.05 4.97 -6.88
C LEU A 276 -22.78 5.41 -8.16
N ASP A 277 -23.59 6.47 -8.10
CA ASP A 277 -24.27 7.05 -9.28
C ASP A 277 -23.30 7.67 -10.29
N ARG A 278 -22.15 8.17 -9.83
CA ARG A 278 -21.12 8.77 -10.68
C ARG A 278 -20.18 7.75 -11.33
N VAL A 279 -20.10 6.53 -10.78
CA VAL A 279 -19.20 5.51 -11.31
C VAL A 279 -19.71 4.97 -12.66
N ASP A 280 -19.05 5.36 -13.74
CA ASP A 280 -19.25 4.78 -15.08
C ASP A 280 -18.61 3.37 -15.19
N PRO A 281 -19.41 2.30 -15.44
CA PRO A 281 -18.93 0.91 -15.51
C PRO A 281 -17.97 0.62 -16.67
N ASN A 282 -17.95 1.48 -17.71
CA ASN A 282 -17.10 1.28 -18.89
C ASN A 282 -15.80 2.09 -18.84
N LYS A 283 -15.68 3.02 -17.88
CA LYS A 283 -14.51 3.91 -17.76
C LYS A 283 -13.71 3.68 -16.50
N HIS A 284 -14.39 3.43 -15.39
CA HIS A 284 -13.74 3.29 -14.10
C HIS A 284 -13.48 1.84 -13.76
N LEU A 285 -12.43 1.61 -12.98
CA LEU A 285 -12.15 0.29 -12.45
C LEU A 285 -13.32 -0.19 -11.57
N PRO A 286 -13.63 -1.50 -11.56
CA PRO A 286 -14.75 -2.06 -10.80
C PRO A 286 -14.57 -2.02 -9.28
N TYR A 287 -13.33 -1.95 -8.77
CA TYR A 287 -13.05 -2.02 -7.33
C TYR A 287 -13.82 -1.00 -6.48
N PRO A 288 -13.81 0.33 -6.79
CA PRO A 288 -14.63 1.28 -6.04
C PRO A 288 -16.14 1.03 -6.11
N ALA A 289 -16.65 0.56 -7.25
CA ALA A 289 -18.07 0.22 -7.39
C ALA A 289 -18.44 -0.96 -6.49
N HIS A 290 -17.61 -2.00 -6.47
CA HIS A 290 -17.76 -3.16 -5.59
C HIS A 290 -17.84 -2.75 -4.11
N GLU A 291 -16.91 -1.93 -3.63
CA GLU A 291 -16.92 -1.48 -2.23
C GLU A 291 -18.14 -0.62 -1.89
N ALA A 292 -18.60 0.22 -2.83
CA ALA A 292 -19.81 1.03 -2.63
C ALA A 292 -21.07 0.15 -2.57
N LEU A 293 -21.18 -0.84 -3.47
CA LEU A 293 -22.28 -1.81 -3.46
C LEU A 293 -22.29 -2.61 -2.17
N ALA A 294 -21.14 -3.12 -1.72
CA ALA A 294 -21.01 -3.85 -0.47
C ALA A 294 -21.46 -3.00 0.73
N TYR A 295 -20.97 -1.76 0.81
CA TYR A 295 -21.36 -0.81 1.87
C TYR A 295 -22.88 -0.62 1.95
N LEU A 296 -23.53 -0.39 0.80
CA LEU A 296 -24.96 -0.10 0.73
C LEU A 296 -25.81 -1.35 0.96
N PHE A 297 -25.38 -2.54 0.51
CA PHE A 297 -26.07 -3.80 0.76
C PHE A 297 -26.08 -4.19 2.24
N GLU A 298 -24.95 -4.01 2.94
CA GLU A 298 -24.85 -4.27 4.40
C GLU A 298 -25.82 -3.44 5.22
N ARG A 299 -26.25 -2.29 4.70
CA ARG A 299 -27.12 -1.32 5.38
C ARG A 299 -28.53 -1.26 4.80
N ASP A 300 -28.82 -2.09 3.79
CA ASP A 300 -30.11 -2.16 3.09
C ASP A 300 -30.63 -0.79 2.57
N ILE A 301 -29.74 0.02 1.97
CA ILE A 301 -30.04 1.39 1.55
C ILE A 301 -30.44 1.46 0.08
N ASP A 302 -31.69 1.82 -0.22
CA ASP A 302 -32.17 1.96 -1.61
C ASP A 302 -31.94 0.67 -2.43
N ARG A 303 -32.39 -0.46 -1.86
CA ARG A 303 -32.19 -1.81 -2.39
C ARG A 303 -32.53 -1.96 -3.89
N PRO A 304 -33.64 -1.43 -4.43
CA PRO A 304 -33.94 -1.53 -5.86
C PRO A 304 -32.84 -0.90 -6.72
N HIS A 305 -32.30 0.25 -6.29
CA HIS A 305 -31.21 0.89 -6.99
C HIS A 305 -29.91 0.08 -6.91
N ILE A 306 -29.53 -0.40 -5.71
CA ILE A 306 -28.31 -1.22 -5.56
C ILE A 306 -28.36 -2.43 -6.50
N LEU A 307 -29.50 -3.12 -6.57
CA LEU A 307 -29.69 -4.27 -7.47
C LEU A 307 -29.50 -3.89 -8.94
N ALA A 308 -30.06 -2.76 -9.38
CA ALA A 308 -29.91 -2.27 -10.75
C ALA A 308 -28.43 -1.94 -11.07
N ARG A 309 -27.71 -1.33 -10.12
CA ARG A 309 -26.27 -1.04 -10.28
C ARG A 309 -25.43 -2.29 -10.29
N LEU A 310 -25.65 -3.22 -9.37
CA LEU A 310 -24.97 -4.53 -9.37
C LEU A 310 -25.12 -5.23 -10.72
N ALA A 311 -26.35 -5.29 -11.26
CA ALA A 311 -26.61 -5.87 -12.58
C ALA A 311 -25.84 -5.13 -13.69
N THR A 312 -25.81 -3.79 -13.65
CA THR A 312 -25.08 -2.97 -14.62
C THR A 312 -23.57 -3.25 -14.61
N PHE A 313 -22.94 -3.27 -13.43
CA PHE A 313 -21.49 -3.54 -13.31
C PHE A 313 -21.16 -4.99 -13.63
N ALA A 314 -22.01 -5.93 -13.23
CA ALA A 314 -21.80 -7.34 -13.54
C ALA A 314 -22.01 -7.65 -15.03
N ALA A 315 -22.74 -6.82 -15.78
CA ALA A 315 -22.91 -6.97 -17.22
C ALA A 315 -21.64 -6.60 -18.02
N VAL A 316 -20.68 -5.91 -17.42
CA VAL A 316 -19.38 -5.63 -18.07
C VAL A 316 -18.63 -6.95 -18.26
N GLU A 317 -18.37 -7.34 -19.50
CA GLU A 317 -17.65 -8.58 -19.82
C GLU A 317 -16.13 -8.39 -19.77
N HIS A 318 -15.65 -7.22 -20.21
CA HIS A 318 -14.23 -6.90 -20.32
C HIS A 318 -13.93 -5.56 -19.65
N VAL A 319 -13.00 -5.57 -18.69
CA VAL A 319 -12.48 -4.36 -18.06
C VAL A 319 -11.12 -4.05 -18.69
N THR A 320 -10.88 -2.79 -19.07
CA THR A 320 -9.62 -2.37 -19.68
C THR A 320 -8.42 -2.79 -18.83
N GLY A 321 -7.43 -3.43 -19.47
CA GLY A 321 -6.25 -3.97 -18.80
C GLY A 321 -6.37 -5.43 -18.35
N PHE A 322 -7.53 -6.06 -18.50
CA PHE A 322 -7.79 -7.44 -18.11
C PHE A 322 -8.37 -8.26 -19.27
N GLY A 323 -8.12 -9.57 -19.26
CA GLY A 323 -8.70 -10.52 -20.24
C GLY A 323 -10.18 -10.84 -20.04
N GLY A 324 -10.89 -10.07 -19.22
CA GLY A 324 -12.29 -10.27 -18.83
C GLY A 324 -12.66 -9.33 -17.67
N ASN A 325 -13.71 -9.65 -16.92
CA ASN A 325 -14.10 -8.89 -15.73
C ASN A 325 -13.48 -9.52 -14.46
N PRO A 326 -12.46 -8.90 -13.84
CA PRO A 326 -11.83 -9.46 -12.64
C PRO A 326 -12.74 -9.47 -11.40
N PHE A 327 -13.84 -8.72 -11.41
CA PHE A 327 -14.76 -8.58 -10.26
C PHE A 327 -16.06 -9.36 -10.40
N ILE A 328 -16.26 -10.10 -11.50
CA ILE A 328 -17.47 -10.93 -11.65
C ILE A 328 -17.61 -11.95 -10.51
N GLY A 329 -16.47 -12.45 -9.99
CA GLY A 329 -16.43 -13.31 -8.82
C GLY A 329 -16.95 -12.61 -7.57
N SER A 330 -16.39 -11.44 -7.25
CA SER A 330 -16.80 -10.66 -6.09
C SER A 330 -18.27 -10.21 -6.18
N TYR A 331 -18.76 -9.85 -7.38
CA TYR A 331 -20.18 -9.56 -7.59
C TYR A 331 -21.09 -10.79 -7.38
N ALA A 332 -20.64 -11.98 -7.76
CA ALA A 332 -21.35 -13.22 -7.46
C ALA A 332 -21.42 -13.48 -5.95
N VAL A 333 -20.34 -13.24 -5.22
CA VAL A 333 -20.30 -13.34 -3.75
C VAL A 333 -21.26 -12.33 -3.12
N LEU A 334 -21.23 -11.06 -3.53
CA LEU A 334 -22.19 -10.05 -3.06
C LEU A 334 -23.65 -10.46 -3.33
N ALA A 335 -23.92 -11.02 -4.51
CA ALA A 335 -25.26 -11.47 -4.87
C ALA A 335 -25.71 -12.68 -4.04
N LEU A 336 -24.84 -13.66 -3.77
CA LEU A 336 -25.16 -14.77 -2.86
C LEU A 336 -25.54 -14.27 -1.46
N THR A 337 -24.81 -13.26 -0.96
CA THR A 337 -25.01 -12.70 0.38
C THR A 337 -26.24 -11.80 0.45
N HIS A 338 -26.52 -10.99 -0.58
CA HIS A 338 -27.53 -9.94 -0.47
C HIS A 338 -28.63 -10.00 -1.53
N ALA A 339 -28.43 -10.63 -2.68
CA ALA A 339 -29.36 -10.63 -3.81
C ALA A 339 -29.53 -12.03 -4.47
N PRO A 340 -30.14 -13.01 -3.77
CA PRO A 340 -30.24 -14.40 -4.25
C PRO A 340 -30.80 -14.55 -5.66
N SER A 341 -31.78 -13.72 -6.04
CA SER A 341 -32.42 -13.74 -7.35
C SER A 341 -31.48 -13.42 -8.52
N LEU A 342 -30.31 -12.82 -8.25
CA LEU A 342 -29.27 -12.54 -9.25
C LEU A 342 -28.08 -13.49 -9.13
N ALA A 343 -27.94 -14.18 -7.99
CA ALA A 343 -26.72 -14.85 -7.58
C ALA A 343 -26.29 -15.97 -8.52
N MET A 344 -27.19 -16.91 -8.85
CA MET A 344 -26.83 -18.10 -9.61
C MET A 344 -26.32 -17.77 -11.02
N GLY A 345 -26.93 -16.78 -11.69
CA GLY A 345 -26.46 -16.31 -12.99
C GLY A 345 -25.04 -15.75 -12.93
N LEU A 346 -24.71 -15.01 -11.86
CA LEU A 346 -23.37 -14.45 -11.65
C LEU A 346 -22.36 -15.52 -11.25
N VAL A 347 -22.73 -16.47 -10.39
CA VAL A 347 -21.89 -17.63 -10.02
C VAL A 347 -21.48 -18.40 -11.28
N ARG A 348 -22.43 -18.77 -12.13
CA ARG A 348 -22.17 -19.51 -13.38
C ARG A 348 -21.24 -18.77 -14.33
N ARG A 349 -21.38 -17.44 -14.41
CA ARG A 349 -20.51 -16.59 -15.22
C ARG A 349 -19.11 -16.47 -14.62
N ALA A 350 -19.01 -16.32 -13.30
CA ALA A 350 -17.73 -16.21 -12.61
C ALA A 350 -16.89 -17.49 -12.71
N LEU A 351 -17.51 -18.67 -12.56
CA LEU A 351 -16.81 -19.96 -12.68
C LEU A 351 -16.29 -20.23 -14.10
N ARG A 352 -16.87 -19.58 -15.12
CA ARG A 352 -16.42 -19.66 -16.52
C ARG A 352 -15.58 -18.45 -16.94
N SER A 353 -15.20 -17.59 -16.00
CA SER A 353 -14.43 -16.39 -16.30
C SER A 353 -13.05 -16.76 -16.86
N PRO A 354 -12.56 -16.09 -17.91
CA PRO A 354 -11.18 -16.25 -18.34
C PRO A 354 -10.17 -15.63 -17.35
N VAL A 355 -10.64 -14.90 -16.33
CA VAL A 355 -9.80 -14.27 -15.31
C VAL A 355 -9.70 -15.19 -14.09
N PRO A 356 -8.52 -15.79 -13.80
CA PRO A 356 -8.36 -16.76 -12.71
C PRO A 356 -8.80 -16.25 -11.34
N LEU A 357 -8.54 -14.96 -11.06
CA LEU A 357 -8.94 -14.32 -9.80
C LEU A 357 -10.45 -14.42 -9.54
N ALA A 358 -11.28 -14.23 -10.58
CA ALA A 358 -12.73 -14.30 -10.47
C ALA A 358 -13.24 -15.73 -10.25
N VAL A 359 -12.57 -16.71 -10.84
CA VAL A 359 -12.87 -18.14 -10.66
C VAL A 359 -12.52 -18.56 -9.23
N GLY A 360 -11.30 -18.26 -8.79
CA GLY A 360 -10.77 -18.70 -7.49
C GLY A 360 -11.60 -18.25 -6.30
N GLU A 361 -12.06 -17.00 -6.28
CA GLU A 361 -12.89 -16.46 -5.18
C GLU A 361 -14.22 -17.22 -5.04
N VAL A 362 -14.94 -17.43 -6.14
CA VAL A 362 -16.23 -18.14 -6.12
C VAL A 362 -16.03 -19.63 -5.90
N ALA A 363 -14.99 -20.22 -6.49
CA ALA A 363 -14.66 -21.63 -6.29
C ALA A 363 -14.34 -21.94 -4.83
N ALA A 364 -13.54 -21.12 -4.16
CA ALA A 364 -13.25 -21.23 -2.74
C ALA A 364 -14.52 -21.13 -1.88
N LEU A 365 -15.39 -20.16 -2.16
CA LEU A 365 -16.65 -20.01 -1.43
C LEU A 365 -17.59 -21.21 -1.61
N LEU A 366 -17.77 -21.68 -2.84
CA LEU A 366 -18.63 -22.81 -3.13
C LEU A 366 -18.07 -24.13 -2.55
N ALA A 367 -16.75 -24.32 -2.56
CA ALA A 367 -16.10 -25.46 -1.92
C ALA A 367 -16.26 -25.42 -0.39
N ALA A 368 -16.25 -24.24 0.21
CA ALA A 368 -16.55 -24.08 1.64
C ALA A 368 -18.03 -24.32 1.96
N ILE A 369 -18.97 -23.92 1.09
CA ILE A 369 -20.42 -24.20 1.27
C ILE A 369 -20.67 -25.70 1.18
N ASP A 370 -20.03 -26.35 0.22
CA ASP A 370 -19.99 -27.80 0.04
C ASP A 370 -21.37 -28.50 -0.06
N GLN A 371 -22.30 -27.87 -0.78
CA GLN A 371 -23.60 -28.47 -1.04
C GLN A 371 -23.66 -29.14 -2.42
N PRO A 372 -24.60 -30.09 -2.65
CA PRO A 372 -24.76 -30.76 -3.94
C PRO A 372 -24.90 -29.82 -5.13
N TRP A 373 -25.53 -28.65 -4.97
CA TRP A 373 -25.62 -27.68 -6.06
C TRP A 373 -24.27 -27.05 -6.40
N CYS A 374 -23.38 -26.82 -5.42
CA CYS A 374 -22.04 -26.31 -5.67
C CYS A 374 -21.23 -27.26 -6.57
N ILE A 375 -21.29 -28.56 -6.25
CA ILE A 375 -20.61 -29.62 -7.01
C ILE A 375 -21.12 -29.65 -8.46
N ARG A 376 -22.43 -29.58 -8.67
CA ARG A 376 -23.02 -29.53 -10.03
C ARG A 376 -22.51 -28.33 -10.84
N GLU A 377 -22.41 -27.16 -10.20
CA GLU A 377 -21.92 -25.96 -10.89
C GLU A 377 -20.43 -26.05 -11.23
N PHE A 378 -19.60 -26.68 -10.39
CA PHE A 378 -18.20 -26.98 -10.72
C PHE A 378 -18.08 -27.91 -11.92
N GLU A 379 -18.76 -29.07 -11.88
CA GLU A 379 -18.73 -30.04 -12.98
C GLU A 379 -19.23 -29.46 -14.31
N ALA A 380 -20.22 -28.56 -14.25
CA ALA A 380 -20.71 -27.86 -15.42
C ALA A 380 -19.71 -26.81 -15.93
N ALA A 381 -19.02 -26.10 -15.04
CA ALA A 381 -18.07 -25.06 -15.43
C ALA A 381 -16.75 -25.61 -15.97
N ILE A 382 -16.23 -26.73 -15.44
CA ILE A 382 -14.96 -27.35 -15.89
C ILE A 382 -14.95 -27.64 -17.40
N LYS A 383 -16.11 -28.00 -17.97
CA LYS A 383 -16.24 -28.34 -19.41
C LYS A 383 -15.93 -27.16 -20.33
N ASP A 384 -16.20 -25.94 -19.86
CA ASP A 384 -16.08 -24.70 -20.64
C ASP A 384 -14.95 -23.80 -20.11
N ALA A 385 -14.22 -24.25 -19.09
CA ALA A 385 -13.22 -23.44 -18.41
C ALA A 385 -11.93 -23.30 -19.24
N THR A 386 -11.21 -22.20 -19.04
CA THR A 386 -9.81 -22.10 -19.46
C THR A 386 -8.96 -23.13 -18.70
N PRO A 387 -7.75 -23.49 -19.18
CA PRO A 387 -6.87 -24.42 -18.46
C PRO A 387 -6.64 -24.04 -16.99
N ALA A 388 -6.31 -22.78 -16.72
CA ALA A 388 -6.15 -22.27 -15.36
C ALA A 388 -7.44 -22.34 -14.52
N GLY A 389 -8.60 -22.05 -15.14
CA GLY A 389 -9.91 -22.18 -14.50
C GLY A 389 -10.23 -23.63 -14.15
N ALA A 390 -9.97 -24.57 -15.05
CA ALA A 390 -10.18 -26.00 -14.84
C ALA A 390 -9.32 -26.53 -13.67
N ILE A 391 -8.03 -26.17 -13.62
CA ILE A 391 -7.14 -26.51 -12.49
C ILE A 391 -7.74 -26.04 -11.15
N THR A 392 -8.19 -24.78 -11.09
CA THR A 392 -8.77 -24.18 -9.88
C THR A 392 -10.07 -24.87 -9.46
N LEU A 393 -10.97 -25.14 -10.41
CA LEU A 393 -12.26 -25.81 -10.17
C LEU A 393 -12.08 -27.28 -9.75
N THR A 394 -11.08 -27.97 -10.31
CA THR A 394 -10.73 -29.33 -9.92
C THR A 394 -10.20 -29.37 -8.49
N GLU A 395 -9.35 -28.40 -8.09
CA GLU A 395 -8.90 -28.30 -6.70
C GLU A 395 -10.06 -28.00 -5.74
N ALA A 396 -11.02 -27.16 -6.15
CA ALA A 396 -12.24 -26.91 -5.38
C ALA A 396 -13.05 -28.20 -5.12
N LEU A 397 -13.14 -29.10 -6.12
CA LEU A 397 -13.75 -30.42 -5.96
C LEU A 397 -12.95 -31.34 -5.02
N ARG A 398 -11.61 -31.32 -5.10
CA ARG A 398 -10.72 -32.09 -4.22
C ARG A 398 -10.77 -31.64 -2.77
N SER A 399 -11.06 -30.37 -2.54
CA SER A 399 -11.22 -29.75 -1.22
C SER A 399 -12.61 -29.99 -0.58
N SER A 400 -13.56 -30.59 -1.31
CA SER A 400 -14.91 -30.90 -0.81
C SER A 400 -14.92 -31.96 0.31
N HIS A 401 -15.89 -31.90 1.24
CA HIS A 401 -16.15 -32.98 2.20
C HIS A 401 -16.95 -34.15 1.59
N SER A 402 -17.57 -33.98 0.42
CA SER A 402 -18.19 -35.07 -0.34
C SER A 402 -17.15 -36.02 -0.94
N GLU A 403 -17.22 -37.30 -0.57
CA GLU A 403 -16.34 -38.33 -1.14
C GLU A 403 -16.47 -38.43 -2.66
N LEU A 404 -17.69 -38.28 -3.19
CA LEU A 404 -17.96 -38.31 -4.62
C LEU A 404 -17.27 -37.13 -5.33
N ALA A 405 -17.38 -35.91 -4.76
CA ALA A 405 -16.74 -34.73 -5.35
C ALA A 405 -15.22 -34.84 -5.33
N ARG A 406 -14.62 -35.33 -4.22
CA ARG A 406 -13.17 -35.55 -4.16
C ARG A 406 -12.68 -36.55 -5.20
N ARG A 407 -13.38 -37.69 -5.34
CA ARG A 407 -13.06 -38.68 -6.38
C ARG A 407 -13.14 -38.04 -7.76
N ARG A 408 -14.19 -37.25 -8.01
CA ARG A 408 -14.35 -36.57 -9.28
C ARG A 408 -13.25 -35.54 -9.55
N GLY A 409 -12.81 -34.81 -8.52
CA GLY A 409 -11.67 -33.92 -8.60
C GLY A 409 -10.39 -34.67 -8.99
N VAL A 410 -10.12 -35.83 -8.40
CA VAL A 410 -8.96 -36.66 -8.79
C VAL A 410 -9.09 -37.17 -10.23
N GLU A 411 -10.29 -37.56 -10.68
CA GLU A 411 -10.52 -38.02 -12.06
C GLU A 411 -10.34 -36.92 -13.11
N LEU A 412 -10.62 -35.66 -12.75
CA LEU A 412 -10.51 -34.49 -13.62
C LEU A 412 -9.15 -33.77 -13.50
N ASP A 413 -8.29 -34.23 -12.60
CA ASP A 413 -6.95 -33.66 -12.40
C ASP A 413 -6.01 -34.12 -13.51
N VAL A 414 -5.92 -33.30 -14.56
CA VAL A 414 -5.03 -33.52 -15.68
C VAL A 414 -3.87 -32.53 -15.57
N ALA A 415 -2.68 -33.05 -15.31
CA ALA A 415 -1.47 -32.23 -15.28
C ALA A 415 -1.21 -31.60 -16.67
N PRO A 416 -0.84 -30.31 -16.73
CA PRO A 416 -0.40 -29.70 -17.98
C PRO A 416 0.80 -30.45 -18.58
N GLU A 417 0.87 -30.53 -19.90
CA GLU A 417 1.99 -31.15 -20.60
C GLU A 417 3.21 -30.20 -20.59
N HIS A 418 4.32 -30.67 -20.01
CA HIS A 418 5.60 -29.94 -20.02
C HIS A 418 6.36 -30.22 -21.32
N ASP A 419 6.78 -29.17 -22.04
CA ASP A 419 7.74 -29.31 -23.12
C ASP A 419 9.16 -29.39 -22.53
N PRO A 420 9.82 -30.56 -22.54
CA PRO A 420 11.15 -30.74 -21.95
C PRO A 420 12.26 -29.96 -22.67
N THR A 421 11.95 -29.36 -23.83
CA THR A 421 12.88 -28.50 -24.58
C THR A 421 12.73 -27.03 -24.24
N SER A 422 11.66 -26.65 -23.53
CA SER A 422 11.41 -25.28 -23.10
C SER A 422 12.21 -24.94 -21.83
N LEU A 423 12.72 -23.70 -21.75
CA LEU A 423 13.33 -23.19 -20.52
C LEU A 423 12.25 -22.55 -19.65
N GLY A 424 12.08 -23.06 -18.43
CA GLY A 424 11.11 -22.55 -17.45
C GLY A 424 9.81 -23.36 -17.40
N PHE A 425 8.80 -22.80 -16.72
CA PHE A 425 7.46 -23.39 -16.60
C PHE A 425 6.43 -22.39 -17.11
N THR A 426 5.37 -22.89 -17.74
CA THR A 426 4.18 -22.13 -18.08
C THR A 426 3.41 -21.73 -16.82
N PHE A 427 2.53 -20.75 -16.94
CA PHE A 427 1.67 -20.33 -15.84
C PHE A 427 0.80 -21.49 -15.33
N GLU A 428 0.26 -22.30 -16.23
CA GLU A 428 -0.57 -23.45 -15.91
C GLU A 428 0.20 -24.52 -15.14
N GLU A 429 1.46 -24.80 -15.48
CA GLU A 429 2.31 -25.76 -14.75
C GLU A 429 2.65 -25.26 -13.35
N VAL A 430 3.02 -23.99 -13.21
CA VAL A 430 3.28 -23.39 -11.90
C VAL A 430 2.01 -23.43 -11.06
N LEU A 431 0.87 -23.05 -11.64
CA LEU A 431 -0.42 -23.06 -10.96
C LEU A 431 -0.80 -24.48 -10.54
N HIS A 432 -0.76 -25.47 -11.43
CA HIS A 432 -1.10 -26.86 -11.12
C HIS A 432 -0.29 -27.42 -9.96
N ASN A 433 1.02 -27.17 -9.93
CA ASN A 433 1.90 -27.65 -8.88
C ASN A 433 1.74 -26.92 -7.54
N SER A 434 1.16 -25.72 -7.54
CA SER A 434 1.00 -24.89 -6.34
C SER A 434 -0.46 -24.67 -5.92
N ILE A 435 -1.43 -25.19 -6.68
CA ILE A 435 -2.85 -24.81 -6.50
C ILE A 435 -3.37 -25.22 -5.11
N GLY A 436 -2.95 -26.36 -4.56
CA GLY A 436 -3.36 -26.77 -3.22
C GLY A 436 -3.00 -25.75 -2.14
N ASP A 437 -1.75 -25.28 -2.16
CA ASP A 437 -1.26 -24.26 -1.21
C ASP A 437 -1.92 -22.90 -1.48
N LEU A 438 -2.04 -22.51 -2.75
CA LEU A 438 -2.66 -21.24 -3.15
C LEU A 438 -4.16 -21.20 -2.84
N PHE A 439 -4.86 -22.33 -2.88
CA PHE A 439 -6.31 -22.43 -2.67
C PHE A 439 -6.68 -22.55 -1.19
N ALA A 440 -5.80 -23.11 -0.35
CA ALA A 440 -6.04 -23.29 1.08
C ALA A 440 -6.37 -21.97 1.81
N GLY A 441 -5.64 -20.89 1.52
CA GLY A 441 -5.87 -19.57 2.13
C GLY A 441 -7.25 -18.98 1.79
N PRO A 442 -7.61 -18.83 0.50
CA PRO A 442 -8.94 -18.41 0.07
C PRO A 442 -10.07 -19.29 0.63
N LEU A 443 -9.91 -20.62 0.64
CA LEU A 443 -10.90 -21.55 1.18
C LEU A 443 -11.17 -21.28 2.67
N GLU A 444 -10.10 -21.16 3.46
CA GLU A 444 -10.22 -20.88 4.90
C GLU A 444 -10.89 -19.53 5.15
N LYS A 445 -10.50 -18.49 4.39
CA LYS A 445 -11.12 -17.16 4.47
C LYS A 445 -12.63 -17.18 4.14
N ALA A 446 -13.08 -18.11 3.28
CA ALA A 446 -14.46 -18.21 2.86
C ALA A 446 -15.38 -18.93 3.86
N ARG A 447 -14.84 -19.77 4.75
CA ARG A 447 -15.64 -20.59 5.69
C ARG A 447 -16.67 -19.81 6.51
N PRO A 448 -16.35 -18.64 7.12
CA PRO A 448 -17.33 -17.92 7.93
C PRO A 448 -18.57 -17.49 7.14
N LEU A 449 -18.38 -17.06 5.88
CA LEU A 449 -19.49 -16.70 5.01
C LEU A 449 -20.22 -17.95 4.51
N ALA A 450 -19.49 -19.01 4.17
CA ALA A 450 -20.04 -20.27 3.69
C ALA A 450 -21.03 -20.89 4.68
N ASP A 451 -20.75 -20.84 5.98
CA ASP A 451 -21.65 -21.36 7.01
C ASP A 451 -23.01 -20.64 6.99
N THR A 452 -22.98 -19.32 6.88
CA THR A 452 -24.21 -18.50 6.76
C THR A 452 -24.98 -18.84 5.48
N LEU A 453 -24.28 -19.02 4.35
CA LEU A 453 -24.91 -19.33 3.07
C LEU A 453 -25.44 -20.76 3.00
N ARG A 454 -24.80 -21.72 3.68
CA ARG A 454 -25.23 -23.12 3.75
C ARG A 454 -26.58 -23.27 4.45
N GLU A 455 -26.83 -22.47 5.48
CA GLU A 455 -28.14 -22.44 6.15
C GLU A 455 -29.22 -21.79 5.27
N ARG A 456 -28.83 -20.77 4.50
CA ARG A 456 -29.73 -20.01 3.63
C ARG A 456 -30.20 -20.80 2.41
N PHE A 457 -29.29 -21.52 1.76
CA PHE A 457 -29.56 -22.20 0.50
C PHE A 457 -29.74 -23.69 0.73
N PRO A 458 -30.86 -24.30 0.29
CA PRO A 458 -31.05 -25.73 0.43
C PRO A 458 -30.13 -26.51 -0.53
N PRO A 459 -29.80 -27.79 -0.24
CA PRO A 459 -28.97 -28.64 -1.09
C PRO A 459 -29.41 -28.74 -2.57
N GLY A 460 -30.70 -28.56 -2.83
CA GLY A 460 -31.32 -28.58 -4.16
C GLY A 460 -31.46 -27.22 -4.84
N TRP A 461 -30.92 -26.14 -4.28
CA TRP A 461 -31.06 -24.80 -4.84
C TRP A 461 -30.53 -24.73 -6.28
N ASP A 462 -31.31 -24.14 -7.17
CA ASP A 462 -31.02 -24.01 -8.60
C ASP A 462 -30.94 -22.55 -9.08
N GLY A 463 -31.09 -21.61 -8.14
CA GLY A 463 -31.15 -20.18 -8.40
C GLY A 463 -32.55 -19.56 -8.38
N THR A 464 -33.61 -20.36 -8.20
CA THR A 464 -35.00 -19.88 -8.10
C THR A 464 -35.56 -19.84 -6.68
#